data_AF-A0A7G9GWD4-F1
#
_entry.id   AF-A0A7G9GWD4-F1
#
_cell.length_a   1.000
_cell.length_b   1.000
_cell.length_c   1.000
_cell.angle_alpha   90.00
_cell.angle_beta   90.00
_cell.angle_gamma   90.00
#
_symmetry.space_group_name_H-M   'P 1'
#
loop_
_entity.id
_entity.type
_entity.pdbx_description
1 polymer ?
#
loop_
_entity_poly.entity_id
_entity_poly.type
_entity_poly.pdbx_seq_one_letter_code
_entity_poly.pdbx_strand_id
1 'polypeptide(L)' 'MELKKLEERLEQISTGCEKCKAKMCNICPNGRLKASIKDKIKKLNPNSEVSISPLAKILKKLGL' A
#
# COMPACT_ATOMS: atom_id res chain seq x y z
N MET A 1 -13.61 -11.81 2.87
CA MET A 1 -12.81 -11.85 1.64
C MET A 1 -11.35 -11.58 1.97
N GLU A 2 -10.43 -12.33 1.37
CA GLU A 2 -8.98 -12.24 1.59
C GLU A 2 -8.39 -10.87 1.22
N LEU A 3 -8.93 -10.24 0.16
CA LEU A 3 -8.57 -8.89 -0.29
C LEU A 3 -8.72 -7.84 0.82
N LYS A 4 -9.90 -7.78 1.46
CA LYS A 4 -10.20 -6.81 2.53
C LYS A 4 -9.22 -6.94 3.72
N LYS A 5 -8.87 -8.17 4.10
CA LYS A 5 -7.90 -8.42 5.19
C LYS A 5 -6.49 -7.92 4.83
N LEU A 6 -6.11 -8.01 3.55
CA LEU A 6 -4.83 -7.49 3.08
C LEU A 6 -4.82 -5.96 3.04
N GLU A 7 -5.93 -5.32 2.64
CA GLU A 7 -6.08 -3.87 2.65
C GLU A 7 -6.02 -3.29 4.07
N GLU A 8 -6.77 -3.86 5.02
CA GLU A 8 -6.73 -3.45 6.44
C GLU A 8 -5.31 -3.57 7.02
N ARG A 9 -4.61 -4.66 6.69
CA ARG A 9 -3.24 -4.88 7.16
C ARG A 9 -2.24 -3.91 6.51
N LEU A 10 -2.44 -3.56 5.24
CA LEU A 10 -1.63 -2.56 4.54
C LEU A 10 -1.79 -1.17 5.15
N GLU A 11 -3.01 -0.80 5.54
CA GLU A 11 -3.31 0.46 6.22
C GLU A 11 -2.58 0.56 7.56
N GLN A 12 -2.71 -0.45 8.42
CA GLN A 12 -2.03 -0.50 9.73
C GLN A 12 -0.51 -0.33 9.61
N ILE A 13 0.11 -1.04 8.67
CA ILE A 13 1.56 -0.93 8.44
C ILE A 13 1.92 0.46 7.89
N SER A 14 1.08 1.02 7.02
CA SER A 14 1.33 2.33 6.42
C SER A 14 1.33 3.45 7.46
N THR A 15 0.41 3.42 8.42
CA THR A 15 0.40 4.38 9.55
C THR A 15 1.69 4.32 10.37
N GLY A 16 2.26 3.12 10.58
CA GLY A 16 3.55 2.96 11.23
C GLY A 16 4.72 3.48 10.39
N CYS A 17 4.72 3.21 9.08
CA CYS A 17 5.75 3.67 8.16
C CYS A 17 5.80 5.20 8.03
N GLU A 18 4.64 5.89 8.01
CA GLU A 18 4.56 7.35 7.93
C GLU A 18 5.25 8.05 9.10
N LYS A 19 5.21 7.42 10.29
CA LYS A 19 5.88 7.94 11.49
C LYS A 19 7.38 7.66 11.49
N CYS A 20 7.81 6.53 10.93
CA CYS A 20 9.20 6.08 10.97
C CYS A 20 10.17 7.02 10.25
N LYS A 21 9.77 7.60 9.09
CA LYS A 21 10.57 8.51 8.23
C LYS A 21 11.97 8.02 7.83
N ALA A 22 12.38 6.81 8.23
CA ALA A 22 13.65 6.21 7.86
C ALA A 22 13.68 5.89 6.35
N LYS A 23 14.84 6.09 5.72
CA LYS A 23 15.02 5.84 4.28
C LYS A 23 15.36 4.38 3.94
N MET A 24 15.53 3.52 4.94
CA MET A 24 15.98 2.12 4.80
C MET A 24 14.80 1.13 4.75
N CYS A 25 13.73 1.48 4.04
CA CYS A 25 12.51 0.65 3.95
C CYS A 25 12.73 -0.70 3.24
N ASN A 26 13.79 -0.83 2.44
CA ASN A 26 14.17 -2.07 1.76
C ASN A 26 14.65 -3.18 2.72
N ILE A 27 15.24 -2.80 3.86
CA ILE A 27 15.70 -3.75 4.89
C ILE A 27 14.75 -3.81 6.10
N CYS A 28 13.89 -2.80 6.25
CA CYS A 28 12.89 -2.76 7.32
C CYS A 28 11.90 -3.95 7.19
N PRO A 29 11.64 -4.71 8.27
CA PRO A 29 10.65 -5.78 8.27
C PRO A 29 9.26 -5.30 7.81
N ASN A 30 8.83 -4.13 8.30
CA ASN A 30 7.56 -3.50 7.91
C ASN A 30 7.57 -3.04 6.45
N GLY A 31 8.71 -2.54 5.95
CA GLY A 31 8.85 -2.14 4.55
C GLY A 31 8.76 -3.32 3.59
N ARG A 32 9.43 -4.43 3.91
CA ARG A 32 9.33 -5.69 3.16
C ARG A 32 7.91 -6.27 3.20
N LEU A 33 7.27 -6.27 4.36
CA LEU A 33 5.90 -6.73 4.53
C LEU A 33 4.91 -5.86 3.74
N LYS A 34 5.07 -4.53 3.78
CA LYS A 34 4.27 -3.57 2.99
C LYS A 34 4.36 -3.85 1.49
N ALA A 35 5.56 -4.11 0.97
CA ALA A 35 5.75 -4.47 -0.43
C ALA A 35 5.05 -5.80 -0.77
N SER A 36 5.27 -6.84 0.04
CA SER A 36 4.65 -8.15 -0.15
C SER A 36 3.12 -8.10 -0.16
N ILE A 37 2.51 -7.33 0.74
CA ILE A 37 1.05 -7.15 0.79
C ILE A 37 0.55 -6.44 -0.47
N LYS A 38 1.23 -5.37 -0.93
CA LYS A 38 0.87 -4.69 -2.18
C LYS A 38 0.90 -5.63 -3.38
N ASP A 39 1.93 -6.48 -3.49
CA ASP A 39 2.02 -7.47 -4.56
C ASP A 39 0.87 -8.48 -4.50
N LYS A 40 0.50 -8.95 -3.31
CA LYS A 40 -0.65 -9.86 -3.14
C LYS A 40 -1.96 -9.19 -3.55
N ILE A 41 -2.21 -7.95 -3.13
CA ILE A 41 -3.42 -7.22 -3.52
C ILE A 41 -3.46 -7.02 -5.04
N LYS A 42 -2.34 -6.65 -5.67
CA LYS A 42 -2.25 -6.50 -7.13
C LYS A 42 -2.52 -7.81 -7.88
N LYS A 43 -2.10 -8.96 -7.34
CA LYS A 43 -2.41 -10.27 -7.92
C LYS A 43 -3.89 -10.64 -7.78
N LEU A 44 -4.49 -10.36 -6.63
CA LEU A 44 -5.90 -10.68 -6.35
C LEU A 44 -6.88 -9.73 -7.04
N ASN A 45 -6.46 -8.50 -7.30
CA ASN A 45 -7.25 -7.53 -8.02
C ASN A 45 -6.32 -6.71 -8.94
N PRO A 46 -6.02 -7.21 -10.16
CA PRO A 46 -5.13 -6.53 -11.10
C PRO A 46 -5.68 -5.18 -11.60
N ASN A 47 -6.99 -4.98 -11.50
CA ASN A 47 -7.69 -3.74 -11.80
C ASN A 47 -7.91 -2.87 -10.56
N SER A 48 -7.53 -3.35 -9.36
CA SER A 48 -7.43 -2.47 -8.20
C SER A 48 -6.27 -1.55 -8.48
N GLU A 49 -6.59 -0.30 -8.81
CA GLU A 49 -5.76 0.82 -8.43
C GLU A 49 -5.61 0.81 -6.90
N VAL A 50 -4.79 -0.12 -6.38
CA VAL A 50 -4.09 0.13 -5.14
C VAL A 50 -3.25 1.34 -5.48
N SER A 51 -3.77 2.52 -5.18
CA SER A 51 -3.24 3.80 -5.60
C SER A 51 -1.88 4.01 -4.94
N ILE A 52 -0.85 3.41 -5.51
CA ILE A 52 0.54 3.55 -5.07
C ILE A 52 1.16 4.82 -5.65
N SER A 53 0.52 5.40 -6.66
CA SER A 53 0.96 6.63 -7.28
C SER A 53 0.31 7.83 -6.57
N PRO A 54 1.11 8.80 -6.08
CA PRO A 54 0.60 10.11 -5.68
C PRO A 54 -0.32 10.73 -6.75
N LEU A 55 -0.05 10.44 -8.02
CA LEU A 55 -0.83 10.90 -9.17
C LEU A 55 -2.25 10.32 -9.19
N ALA A 56 -2.42 9.03 -8.88
CA ALA A 56 -3.73 8.38 -8.87
C ALA A 56 -4.62 8.90 -7.71
N LYS A 57 -4.02 9.28 -6.58
CA LYS A 57 -4.74 10.01 -5.52
C LYS A 57 -5.17 11.41 -5.95
N ILE A 58 -4.35 12.09 -6.76
CA ILE A 58 -4.69 13.42 -7.31
C ILE A 58 -5.82 13.30 -8.33
N LEU A 59 -5.77 12.33 -9.24
CA LEU A 59 -6.80 12.10 -10.26
C LEU A 59 -8.18 11.80 -9.63
N LYS A 60 -8.22 10.90 -8.63
CA LYS A 60 -9.45 10.64 -7.86
C LYS A 60 -10.02 11.88 -7.15
N LYS A 61 -9.16 12.78 -6.68
CA LYS A 61 -9.57 14.04 -6.03
C LYS A 61 -10.09 15.06 -7.04
N LEU A 62 -9.66 14.97 -8.30
CA LEU A 62 -10.09 15.83 -9.40
C LEU A 62 -11.35 15.31 -10.13
N GLY A 63 -11.86 14.13 -9.76
CA GLY A 63 -13.06 13.55 -10.37
C GLY A 63 -12.87 13.06 -11.80
N LEU A 64 -11.62 12.76 -12.19
CA LEU A 64 -11.22 12.21 -13.48
C LEU A 64 -11.10 10.68 -13.42
#